data_AF-A0A316FEF2-F1
#
_entry.id   AF-A0A316FEF2-F1
#
_cell.length_a   1.000
_cell.length_b   1.000
_cell.length_c   1.000
_cell.angle_alpha   90.00
_cell.angle_beta   90.00
_cell.angle_gamma   90.00
#
_symmetry.space_group_name_H-M   'P 1'
#
loop_
_entity.id
_entity.type
_entity.pdbx_description
1 polymer ?
#
loop_
_entity_poly.entity_id
_entity_poly.type
_entity_poly.pdbx_seq_one_letter_code
_entity_poly.pdbx_strand_id
1 'polypeptide(L)'
;MTVTTWRIPSALNLALDSVTVAPDRTSATVGDRTVESESPRELRRLLAEAIYDVLHAGQHVEKNKLPFRLRDDELESRFAAAMPHRGTTVRARYHGARRTANNGREMVLVERDGVRVWVPETAVPDTDAGPFVDLTVPAMRPALSPGFFLVDGSTPQPGRSEMLRVYVHLTAWEPAAEVFGRVLGVLEDGGVPYRAKILSSRLLYPRRDALVVYLDRPWWPAAHLVAEAVRDQPGLGEATSVFTEPLGPGVAVAWEPDDARSAMKGLSFGQHRATALATALLAEGDSFSEALSEAFAEAGIDPVRPARNTSSSPFPD
;
A
#
# COMPACT_ATOMS: atom_id res chain seq x y z
N MET A 1 35.50 -16.98 -7.70
CA MET A 1 34.25 -16.29 -7.36
C MET A 1 33.11 -17.19 -7.78
N THR A 2 32.40 -17.78 -6.84
CA THR A 2 31.22 -18.61 -7.12
C THR A 2 30.13 -17.69 -7.65
N VAL A 3 29.92 -17.71 -8.96
CA VAL A 3 28.73 -17.13 -9.60
C VAL A 3 27.58 -18.00 -9.17
N THR A 4 26.92 -17.66 -8.07
CA THR A 4 25.66 -18.28 -7.70
C THR A 4 24.70 -17.94 -8.81
N THR A 5 24.33 -18.93 -9.62
CA THR A 5 23.37 -18.78 -10.71
C THR A 5 22.02 -18.52 -10.07
N TRP A 6 21.66 -17.25 -9.93
CA TRP A 6 20.35 -16.86 -9.48
C TRP A 6 19.34 -17.19 -10.59
N ARG A 7 18.14 -17.63 -10.19
CA ARG A 7 17.03 -17.89 -11.13
C ARG A 7 15.93 -16.90 -10.86
N ILE A 8 15.34 -16.40 -11.94
CA ILE A 8 14.15 -15.56 -11.89
C ILE A 8 13.04 -16.35 -11.18
N PRO A 9 12.33 -15.76 -10.21
CA PRO A 9 11.21 -16.39 -9.52
C PRO A 9 10.17 -16.90 -10.52
N SER A 10 9.62 -18.10 -10.30
CA SER A 10 8.72 -18.75 -11.27
C SER A 10 7.51 -17.90 -11.67
N ALA A 11 6.87 -17.25 -10.69
CA ALA A 11 5.73 -16.36 -10.95
C ALA A 11 6.10 -15.16 -11.84
N LEU A 12 7.27 -14.56 -11.58
CA LEU A 12 7.77 -13.47 -12.41
C LEU A 12 8.18 -13.97 -13.80
N ASN A 13 8.84 -15.13 -13.88
CA ASN A 13 9.25 -15.73 -15.14
C ASN A 13 8.06 -16.05 -16.06
N LEU A 14 6.99 -16.63 -15.50
CA LEU A 14 5.74 -16.86 -16.25
C LEU A 14 5.08 -15.55 -16.70
N ALA A 15 5.13 -14.51 -15.86
CA ALA A 15 4.56 -13.22 -16.20
C ALA A 15 5.33 -12.52 -17.34
N LEU A 16 6.64 -12.77 -17.45
CA LEU A 16 7.48 -12.22 -18.51
C LEU A 16 7.11 -12.74 -19.90
N ASP A 17 6.46 -13.90 -20.02
CA ASP A 17 5.93 -14.40 -21.30
C ASP A 17 4.87 -13.46 -21.89
N SER A 18 4.25 -12.61 -21.05
CA SER A 18 3.29 -11.58 -21.48
C SER A 18 3.92 -10.21 -21.73
N VAL A 19 5.26 -10.09 -21.63
CA VAL A 19 5.96 -8.81 -21.77
C VAL A 19 6.88 -8.85 -22.99
N THR A 20 6.71 -7.90 -23.89
CA THR A 20 7.59 -7.72 -25.06
C THR A 20 8.07 -6.29 -25.15
N VAL A 21 9.32 -6.11 -25.55
CA VAL A 21 9.92 -4.80 -25.84
C VAL A 21 10.40 -4.85 -27.27
N ALA A 22 10.04 -3.85 -28.08
CA ALA A 22 10.48 -3.79 -29.46
C ALA A 22 12.01 -3.63 -29.55
N PRO A 23 12.67 -4.22 -30.57
CA PRO A 23 14.13 -4.15 -30.69
C PRO A 23 14.71 -2.74 -30.75
N ASP A 24 13.95 -1.79 -31.27
CA ASP A 24 14.30 -0.37 -31.35
C ASP A 24 14.07 0.40 -30.04
N ARG A 25 13.48 -0.25 -29.03
CA ARG A 25 13.11 0.31 -27.73
C ARG A 25 12.27 1.58 -27.86
N THR A 26 11.36 1.62 -28.83
CA THR A 26 10.36 2.70 -28.96
C THR A 26 8.95 2.28 -28.57
N SER A 27 8.73 0.97 -28.40
CA SER A 27 7.45 0.41 -27.96
C SER A 27 7.63 -0.82 -27.07
N ALA A 28 6.63 -1.10 -26.24
CA ALA A 28 6.57 -2.28 -25.40
C ALA A 28 5.12 -2.72 -25.18
N THR A 29 4.90 -4.00 -24.96
CA THR A 29 3.58 -4.58 -24.63
C THR A 29 3.66 -5.35 -23.31
N VAL A 30 2.63 -5.20 -22.48
CA VAL A 30 2.42 -5.95 -21.24
C VAL A 30 0.99 -6.48 -21.25
N GLY A 31 0.81 -7.78 -21.47
CA GLY A 31 -0.51 -8.38 -21.68
C GLY A 31 -1.20 -7.77 -22.90
N ASP A 32 -2.35 -7.13 -22.67
CA ASP A 32 -3.16 -6.44 -23.67
C ASP A 32 -2.80 -4.95 -23.87
N ARG A 33 -1.82 -4.44 -23.12
CA ARG A 33 -1.45 -3.02 -23.13
C ARG A 33 -0.17 -2.76 -23.89
N THR A 34 -0.27 -1.95 -24.93
CA THR A 34 0.88 -1.42 -25.68
C THR A 34 1.16 0.02 -25.28
N VAL A 35 2.44 0.35 -25.12
CA VAL A 35 2.94 1.70 -24.85
C VAL A 35 4.04 2.06 -25.85
N GLU A 36 4.07 3.31 -26.25
CA GLU A 36 4.98 3.82 -27.29
C GLU A 36 5.56 5.16 -26.87
N SER A 37 6.85 5.38 -27.16
CA SER A 37 7.51 6.67 -27.02
C SER A 37 8.85 6.68 -27.76
N GLU A 38 9.15 7.79 -28.43
CA GLU A 38 10.47 8.03 -29.03
C GLU A 38 11.55 8.37 -27.97
N SER A 39 11.15 8.63 -26.72
CA SER A 39 12.07 8.90 -25.62
C SER A 39 12.27 7.65 -24.76
N PRO A 40 13.49 7.09 -24.66
CA PRO A 40 13.74 5.91 -23.82
C PRO A 40 13.36 6.12 -22.34
N ARG A 41 13.56 7.35 -21.84
CA ARG A 41 13.18 7.71 -20.47
C ARG A 41 11.67 7.66 -20.26
N GLU A 42 10.91 8.15 -21.24
CA GLU A 42 9.45 8.15 -21.17
C GLU A 42 8.89 6.74 -21.42
N LEU A 43 9.46 5.98 -22.36
CA LEU A 43 9.10 4.58 -22.56
C LEU A 43 9.28 3.78 -21.27
N ARG A 44 10.38 3.98 -20.54
CA ARG A 44 10.60 3.33 -19.23
C ARG A 44 9.51 3.68 -18.23
N ARG A 45 9.09 4.94 -18.17
CA ARG A 45 7.99 5.39 -17.29
C ARG A 45 6.67 4.71 -17.66
N LEU A 46 6.34 4.69 -18.96
CA LEU A 46 5.11 4.07 -19.48
C LEU A 46 5.11 2.55 -19.29
N LEU A 47 6.26 1.90 -19.52
CA LEU A 47 6.42 0.46 -19.31
C LEU A 47 6.31 0.11 -17.82
N ALA A 48 6.93 0.88 -16.92
CA ALA A 48 6.78 0.67 -15.48
C ALA A 48 5.31 0.82 -15.04
N GLU A 49 4.59 1.79 -15.62
CA GLU A 49 3.16 1.97 -15.37
C GLU A 49 2.32 0.79 -15.88
N ALA A 50 2.60 0.29 -17.09
CA ALA A 50 1.93 -0.88 -17.66
C ALA A 50 2.21 -2.16 -16.84
N ILE A 51 3.45 -2.39 -16.42
CA ILE A 51 3.85 -3.49 -15.54
C ILE A 51 3.12 -3.40 -14.20
N TYR A 52 3.06 -2.21 -13.61
CA TYR A 52 2.32 -2.01 -12.37
C TYR A 52 0.84 -2.35 -12.55
N ASP A 53 0.19 -1.79 -13.55
CA ASP A 53 -1.25 -1.97 -13.73
C ASP A 53 -1.59 -3.45 -14.02
N VAL A 54 -0.85 -4.12 -14.91
CA VAL A 54 -1.18 -5.49 -15.34
C VAL A 54 -0.64 -6.55 -14.37
N LEU A 55 0.64 -6.47 -13.99
CA LEU A 55 1.31 -7.53 -13.22
C LEU A 55 1.18 -7.33 -11.70
N HIS A 56 1.04 -6.08 -11.22
CA HIS A 56 0.81 -5.82 -9.80
C HIS A 56 -0.67 -5.65 -9.46
N ALA A 57 -1.32 -4.62 -9.99
CA ALA A 57 -2.69 -4.28 -9.65
C ALA A 57 -3.72 -5.24 -10.28
N GLY A 58 -3.42 -5.83 -11.43
CA GLY A 58 -4.40 -6.61 -12.21
C GLY A 58 -5.50 -5.73 -12.81
N GLN A 59 -5.18 -4.47 -13.09
CA GLN A 59 -6.10 -3.46 -13.57
C GLN A 59 -5.99 -3.30 -15.10
N HIS A 60 -7.13 -3.37 -15.79
CA HIS A 60 -7.26 -3.21 -17.26
C HIS A 60 -7.96 -1.90 -17.66
N VAL A 61 -8.01 -0.91 -16.76
CA VAL A 61 -8.75 0.32 -17.00
C VAL A 61 -7.93 1.30 -17.83
N GLU A 62 -8.52 1.81 -18.90
CA GLU A 62 -7.99 2.94 -19.65
C GLU A 62 -8.01 4.22 -18.81
N LYS A 63 -6.84 4.67 -18.32
CA LYS A 63 -6.74 5.80 -17.38
C LYS A 63 -7.23 7.14 -17.92
N ASN A 64 -7.18 7.35 -19.24
CA ASN A 64 -7.74 8.54 -19.89
C ASN A 64 -9.29 8.61 -19.79
N LYS A 65 -9.96 7.49 -19.48
CA LYS A 65 -11.41 7.43 -19.23
C LYS A 65 -11.76 7.57 -17.75
N LEU A 66 -10.78 7.59 -16.86
CA LEU A 66 -11.00 7.78 -15.44
C LEU A 66 -11.21 9.27 -15.10
N PRO A 67 -12.14 9.58 -14.18
CA PRO A 67 -12.30 10.95 -13.70
C PRO A 67 -11.06 11.40 -12.95
N PHE A 68 -10.77 12.71 -13.00
CA PHE A 68 -9.67 13.30 -12.24
C PHE A 68 -9.78 13.03 -10.73
N ARG A 69 -11.01 13.03 -10.20
CA ARG A 69 -11.30 12.66 -8.81
C ARG A 69 -11.69 11.18 -8.74
N LEU A 70 -10.76 10.34 -8.28
CA LEU A 70 -11.00 8.92 -8.01
C LEU A 70 -11.54 8.69 -6.60
N ARG A 71 -12.68 9.31 -6.30
CA ARG A 71 -13.40 9.17 -5.02
C ARG A 71 -14.88 9.07 -5.25
N ASP A 72 -15.51 8.16 -4.50
CA ASP A 72 -16.93 7.88 -4.56
C ASP A 72 -17.53 8.07 -3.18
N ASP A 73 -18.25 9.19 -2.99
CA ASP A 73 -18.71 9.62 -1.67
C ASP A 73 -19.72 8.63 -1.05
N GLU A 74 -20.52 7.92 -1.87
CA GLU A 74 -21.44 6.89 -1.37
C GLU A 74 -20.68 5.66 -0.89
N LEU A 75 -19.69 5.21 -1.67
CA LEU A 75 -18.85 4.07 -1.30
C LEU A 75 -18.02 4.38 -0.04
N GLU A 76 -17.40 5.56 0.04
CA GLU A 76 -16.67 6.00 1.23
C GLU A 76 -17.57 6.08 2.46
N SER A 77 -18.84 6.49 2.31
CA SER A 77 -19.81 6.48 3.41
C SER A 77 -20.10 5.07 3.93
N ARG A 78 -20.15 4.06 3.04
CA ARG A 78 -20.28 2.64 3.43
C ARG A 78 -19.04 2.15 4.17
N PHE A 79 -17.84 2.52 3.72
CA PHE A 79 -16.60 2.20 4.45
C PHE A 79 -16.59 2.83 5.85
N ALA A 80 -16.93 4.11 5.95
CA ALA A 80 -17.02 4.81 7.24
C ALA A 80 -18.04 4.16 8.19
N ALA A 81 -19.18 3.70 7.66
CA ALA A 81 -20.18 2.99 8.44
C ALA A 81 -19.67 1.63 8.96
N ALA A 82 -18.92 0.90 8.13
CA ALA A 82 -18.38 -0.42 8.44
C ALA A 82 -17.17 -0.41 9.39
N MET A 83 -16.53 0.74 9.62
CA MET A 83 -15.40 0.82 10.54
C MET A 83 -15.81 0.46 11.98
N PRO A 84 -15.02 -0.36 12.71
CA PRO A 84 -15.30 -0.70 14.11
C PRO A 84 -15.01 0.46 15.09
N HIS A 85 -14.28 1.48 14.66
CA HIS A 85 -13.98 2.69 15.43
C HIS A 85 -14.16 3.95 14.59
N ARG A 86 -14.03 5.10 15.25
CA ARG A 86 -14.10 6.43 14.62
C ARG A 86 -12.87 7.29 14.90
N GLY A 87 -12.12 6.97 15.95
CA GLY A 87 -10.97 7.75 16.39
C GLY A 87 -9.74 6.86 16.55
N THR A 88 -8.58 7.50 16.43
CA THR A 88 -7.28 6.93 16.75
C THR A 88 -6.61 7.80 17.80
N THR A 89 -5.92 7.18 18.75
CA THR A 89 -5.21 7.89 19.82
C THR A 89 -3.81 8.22 19.36
N VAL A 90 -3.42 9.49 19.44
CA VAL A 90 -2.08 9.97 19.09
C VAL A 90 -1.49 10.78 20.23
N ARG A 91 -0.17 10.76 20.37
CA ARG A 91 0.52 11.61 21.35
C ARG A 91 0.67 13.03 20.81
N ALA A 92 0.26 14.03 21.59
CA ALA A 92 0.43 15.43 21.26
C ALA A 92 1.07 16.20 22.42
N ARG A 93 1.77 17.29 22.11
CA ARG A 93 2.32 18.19 23.14
C ARG A 93 1.22 19.12 23.63
N TYR A 94 1.02 19.19 24.94
CA TYR A 94 0.06 20.09 25.56
C TYR A 94 0.74 21.42 25.91
N HIS A 95 0.06 22.54 25.62
CA HIS A 95 0.60 23.90 25.84
C HIS A 95 -0.03 24.61 27.04
N GLY A 96 -0.91 23.97 27.82
CA GLY A 96 -1.53 24.57 29.01
C GLY A 96 -2.59 25.66 28.73
N ALA A 97 -2.71 26.12 27.48
CA ALA A 97 -3.65 27.16 27.11
C ALA A 97 -5.07 26.59 26.89
N ARG A 98 -6.07 27.32 27.41
CA ARG A 98 -7.51 27.01 27.30
C ARG A 98 -8.27 28.19 26.71
N ARG A 99 -9.36 27.92 26.00
CA ARG A 99 -10.34 28.94 25.56
C ARG A 99 -11.72 28.32 25.35
N THR A 100 -12.74 29.15 25.51
CA THR A 100 -14.11 28.81 25.07
C THR A 100 -14.29 29.22 23.60
N ALA A 101 -14.74 28.30 22.76
CA ALA A 101 -15.10 28.58 21.36
C ALA A 101 -16.44 29.31 21.25
N ASN A 102 -16.73 29.90 20.09
CA ASN A 102 -18.00 30.63 19.84
C ASN A 102 -19.27 29.77 20.04
N ASN A 103 -19.14 28.44 19.95
CA ASN A 103 -20.22 27.49 20.19
C ASN A 103 -20.28 26.99 21.65
N GLY A 104 -19.56 27.64 22.58
CA GLY A 104 -19.54 27.32 24.00
C GLY A 104 -18.68 26.11 24.38
N ARG A 105 -17.97 25.49 23.43
CA ARG A 105 -17.09 24.34 23.74
C ARG A 105 -15.78 24.79 24.33
N GLU A 106 -15.35 24.12 25.39
CA GLU A 106 -14.01 24.29 25.95
C GLU A 106 -12.96 23.64 25.04
N MET A 107 -11.90 24.39 24.79
CA MET A 107 -10.83 24.03 23.86
C MET A 107 -9.48 24.12 24.55
N VAL A 108 -8.59 23.18 24.23
CA VAL A 108 -7.21 23.14 24.69
C VAL A 108 -6.25 23.28 23.51
N LEU A 109 -5.11 23.94 23.74
CA LEU A 109 -4.06 24.07 22.73
C LEU A 109 -3.10 22.89 22.80
N VAL A 110 -3.02 22.15 21.70
CA VAL A 110 -2.07 21.04 21.51
C VAL A 110 -1.19 21.29 20.29
N GLU A 111 -0.04 20.64 20.25
CA GLU A 111 0.86 20.62 19.10
C GLU A 111 1.13 19.19 18.65
N ARG A 112 0.94 18.95 17.36
CA ARG A 112 1.19 17.67 16.71
C ARG A 112 1.84 17.93 15.37
N ASP A 113 2.90 17.17 15.08
CA ASP A 113 3.65 17.27 13.82
C ASP A 113 4.09 18.71 13.47
N GLY A 114 4.46 19.49 14.50
CA GLY A 114 4.86 20.90 14.40
C GLY A 114 3.71 21.89 14.21
N VAL A 115 2.46 21.42 14.19
CA VAL A 115 1.26 22.25 14.01
C VAL A 115 0.53 22.41 15.34
N ARG A 116 0.28 23.66 15.74
CA ARG A 116 -0.52 24.00 16.92
C ARG A 116 -2.00 24.11 16.55
N VAL A 117 -2.84 23.37 17.26
CA VAL A 117 -4.27 23.27 16.98
C VAL A 117 -5.05 23.39 18.28
N TRP A 118 -6.14 24.16 18.23
CA TRP A 118 -7.15 24.17 19.29
C TRP A 118 -8.10 22.99 19.08
N VAL A 119 -8.15 22.08 20.04
CA VAL A 119 -9.03 20.89 20.00
C VAL A 119 -10.03 20.94 21.16
N PRO A 120 -11.23 20.34 21.04
CA PRO A 120 -12.14 20.24 22.16
C PRO A 120 -11.46 19.53 23.34
N GLU A 121 -11.66 20.00 24.56
CA GLU A 121 -11.07 19.36 25.77
C GLU A 121 -11.47 17.88 25.87
N THR A 122 -12.68 17.52 25.44
CA THR A 122 -13.16 16.14 25.33
C THR A 122 -12.33 15.23 24.40
N ALA A 123 -11.52 15.79 23.51
CA ALA A 123 -10.62 15.02 22.65
C ALA A 123 -9.31 14.64 23.37
N VAL A 124 -9.08 15.19 24.57
CA VAL A 124 -7.90 14.98 25.41
C VAL A 124 -8.38 14.39 26.74
N PRO A 125 -8.55 13.06 26.84
CA PRO A 125 -9.17 12.43 28.01
C PRO A 125 -8.36 12.57 29.30
N ASP A 126 -7.05 12.85 29.20
CA ASP A 126 -6.18 13.12 30.35
C ASP A 126 -5.30 14.35 30.06
N THR A 127 -5.62 15.48 30.69
CA THR A 127 -4.82 16.71 30.61
C THR A 127 -3.82 16.87 31.75
N ASP A 128 -3.84 15.97 32.74
CA ASP A 128 -2.99 16.05 33.95
C ASP A 128 -1.66 15.27 33.78
N ALA A 129 -1.50 14.56 32.66
CA ALA A 129 -0.34 13.73 32.32
C ALA A 129 0.98 14.46 31.98
N GLY A 130 1.09 15.78 32.24
CA GLY A 130 2.31 16.57 32.00
C GLY A 130 2.37 17.22 30.60
N PRO A 131 3.57 17.42 29.99
CA PRO A 131 3.71 18.20 28.75
C PRO A 131 3.21 17.46 27.50
N PHE A 132 2.87 16.18 27.61
CA PHE A 132 2.31 15.38 26.53
C PHE A 132 1.02 14.75 27.00
N VAL A 133 0.03 14.76 26.11
CA VAL A 133 -1.30 14.21 26.34
C VAL A 133 -1.66 13.27 25.21
N ASP A 134 -2.56 12.33 25.51
CA ASP A 134 -3.20 11.52 24.49
C ASP A 134 -4.33 12.32 23.85
N LEU A 135 -4.32 12.37 22.53
CA LEU A 135 -5.27 13.12 21.71
C LEU A 135 -6.02 12.13 20.83
N THR A 136 -7.35 12.10 20.95
CA THR A 136 -8.20 11.37 20.02
C THR A 136 -8.45 12.23 18.79
N VAL A 137 -8.00 11.74 17.63
CA VAL A 137 -8.28 12.36 16.32
C VAL A 137 -9.14 11.41 15.48
N PRO A 138 -9.85 11.90 14.44
CA PRO A 138 -10.56 11.00 13.52
C PRO A 138 -9.62 9.90 13.01
N ALA A 139 -10.10 8.68 12.83
CA ALA A 139 -9.31 7.57 12.28
C ALA A 139 -9.19 7.65 10.74
N MET A 140 -10.19 8.25 10.08
CA MET A 140 -10.24 8.39 8.63
C MET A 140 -9.26 9.46 8.11
N ARG A 141 -8.66 9.17 6.96
CA ARG A 141 -7.69 10.02 6.23
C ARG A 141 -8.09 10.14 4.75
N PRO A 142 -9.29 10.70 4.46
CA PRO A 142 -9.75 10.79 3.08
C PRO A 142 -8.76 11.58 2.22
N ALA A 143 -8.56 11.14 0.99
CA ALA A 143 -7.65 11.75 0.00
C ALA A 143 -6.15 11.79 0.36
N LEU A 144 -5.71 11.19 1.48
CA LEU A 144 -4.28 11.13 1.81
C LEU A 144 -3.51 10.18 0.87
N SER A 145 -4.20 9.17 0.32
CA SER A 145 -3.67 8.28 -0.72
C SER A 145 -4.59 8.36 -1.95
N PRO A 146 -4.13 8.90 -3.09
CA PRO A 146 -4.96 9.05 -4.28
C PRO A 146 -5.62 7.73 -4.71
N GLY A 147 -6.94 7.74 -4.93
CA GLY A 147 -7.71 6.55 -5.29
C GLY A 147 -8.09 5.62 -4.13
N PHE A 148 -7.69 5.94 -2.89
CA PHE A 148 -7.93 5.12 -1.72
C PHE A 148 -8.60 5.87 -0.56
N PHE A 149 -9.44 5.14 0.16
CA PHE A 149 -9.96 5.51 1.47
C PHE A 149 -9.01 4.92 2.52
N LEU A 150 -8.31 5.78 3.24
CA LEU A 150 -7.26 5.40 4.20
C LEU A 150 -7.76 5.58 5.63
N VAL A 151 -7.42 4.62 6.50
CA VAL A 151 -7.73 4.65 7.94
C VAL A 151 -6.52 4.26 8.77
N ASP A 152 -6.39 4.88 9.93
CA ASP A 152 -5.51 4.42 11.02
C ASP A 152 -6.33 3.55 11.98
N GLY A 153 -5.74 2.50 12.56
CA GLY A 153 -6.35 1.72 13.64
C GLY A 153 -6.59 2.56 14.91
N SER A 154 -7.39 2.08 15.84
CA SER A 154 -7.68 2.80 17.09
C SER A 154 -6.41 3.02 17.93
N THR A 155 -5.50 2.04 17.86
CA THR A 155 -4.20 2.05 18.51
C THR A 155 -3.11 2.55 17.55
N PRO A 156 -2.26 3.51 17.97
CA PRO A 156 -1.25 4.07 17.09
C PRO A 156 -0.15 3.06 16.76
N GLN A 157 0.30 3.07 15.50
CA GLN A 157 1.52 2.37 15.13
C GLN A 157 2.76 3.11 15.66
N PRO A 158 3.71 2.41 16.30
CA PRO A 158 4.94 3.02 16.80
C PRO A 158 5.82 3.60 15.68
N GLY A 159 5.67 3.17 14.42
CA GLY A 159 6.24 3.82 13.24
C GLY A 159 7.77 3.77 13.17
N ARG A 160 8.38 2.79 13.84
CA ARG A 160 9.84 2.67 14.00
C ARG A 160 10.38 1.32 13.50
N SER A 161 9.55 0.50 12.89
CA SER A 161 9.93 -0.85 12.50
C SER A 161 9.74 -1.08 11.01
N GLU A 162 10.32 -2.18 10.54
CA GLU A 162 10.12 -2.67 9.18
C GLU A 162 8.62 -2.96 8.96
N MET A 163 8.06 -2.37 7.91
CA MET A 163 6.63 -2.42 7.62
C MET A 163 6.31 -3.54 6.64
N LEU A 164 5.31 -4.36 6.97
CA LEU A 164 4.74 -5.35 6.06
C LEU A 164 3.42 -4.85 5.51
N ARG A 165 3.22 -5.08 4.22
CA ARG A 165 1.97 -4.84 3.50
C ARG A 165 1.27 -6.16 3.27
N VAL A 166 0.02 -6.26 3.71
CA VAL A 166 -0.89 -7.37 3.40
C VAL A 166 -1.86 -6.88 2.33
N TYR A 167 -1.85 -7.51 1.18
CA TYR A 167 -2.68 -7.21 0.02
C TYR A 167 -3.87 -8.16 -0.01
N VAL A 168 -5.05 -7.63 -0.29
CA VAL A 168 -6.28 -8.39 -0.49
C VAL A 168 -6.87 -8.02 -1.85
N HIS A 169 -7.04 -9.05 -2.69
CA HIS A 169 -7.65 -8.94 -4.00
C HIS A 169 -9.17 -8.93 -3.90
N LEU A 170 -9.79 -7.82 -4.30
CA LEU A 170 -11.24 -7.73 -4.46
C LEU A 170 -11.62 -7.61 -5.93
N THR A 171 -12.52 -8.48 -6.37
CA THR A 171 -13.00 -8.55 -7.75
C THR A 171 -14.22 -7.66 -8.00
N ALA A 172 -14.88 -7.20 -6.93
CA ALA A 172 -16.10 -6.42 -6.99
C ALA A 172 -16.13 -5.39 -5.87
N TRP A 173 -16.83 -4.27 -6.09
CA TRP A 173 -16.92 -3.17 -5.12
C TRP A 173 -18.07 -3.39 -4.12
N GLU A 174 -19.07 -4.17 -4.49
CA GLU A 174 -20.28 -4.44 -3.72
C GLU A 174 -19.98 -5.04 -2.34
N PRO A 175 -19.16 -6.10 -2.20
CA PRO A 175 -18.81 -6.66 -0.89
C PRO A 175 -17.68 -5.91 -0.18
N ALA A 176 -17.06 -4.91 -0.82
CA ALA A 176 -15.83 -4.29 -0.33
C ALA A 176 -15.97 -3.68 1.07
N ALA A 177 -17.12 -3.08 1.39
CA ALA A 177 -17.33 -2.48 2.71
C ALA A 177 -17.48 -3.52 3.82
N GLU A 178 -18.12 -4.65 3.54
CA GLU A 178 -18.25 -5.76 4.49
C GLU A 178 -16.88 -6.40 4.75
N VAL A 179 -16.14 -6.71 3.68
CA VAL A 179 -14.77 -7.25 3.79
C VAL A 179 -13.86 -6.30 4.57
N PHE A 180 -13.93 -5.00 4.27
CA PHE A 180 -13.16 -3.99 4.98
C PHE A 180 -13.51 -3.97 6.47
N GLY A 181 -14.79 -3.85 6.82
CA GLY A 181 -15.23 -3.86 8.22
C GLY A 181 -14.81 -5.11 8.98
N ARG A 182 -14.90 -6.28 8.34
CA ARG A 182 -14.46 -7.56 8.92
C ARG A 182 -12.96 -7.59 9.19
N VAL A 183 -12.13 -7.20 8.22
CA VAL A 183 -10.67 -7.14 8.37
C VAL A 183 -10.28 -6.17 9.48
N LEU A 184 -10.89 -4.98 9.53
CA LEU A 184 -10.64 -4.04 10.60
C LEU A 184 -11.08 -4.58 11.96
N GLY A 185 -12.26 -5.22 12.01
CA GLY A 185 -12.80 -5.82 13.23
C GLY A 185 -11.87 -6.85 13.86
N VAL A 186 -11.38 -7.82 13.08
CA VAL A 186 -10.46 -8.85 13.62
C VAL A 186 -9.13 -8.27 14.11
N LEU A 187 -8.64 -7.19 13.48
CA LEU A 187 -7.40 -6.53 13.91
C LEU A 187 -7.63 -5.76 15.22
N GLU A 188 -8.76 -5.07 15.35
CA GLU A 188 -9.14 -4.35 16.57
C GLU A 188 -9.42 -5.28 17.74
N ASP A 189 -10.15 -6.38 17.51
CA ASP A 189 -10.41 -7.42 18.52
C ASP A 189 -9.10 -8.06 19.01
N GLY A 190 -8.09 -8.15 18.13
CA GLY A 190 -6.74 -8.61 18.44
C GLY A 190 -5.82 -7.56 19.07
N GLY A 191 -6.28 -6.31 19.25
CA GLY A 191 -5.46 -5.21 19.76
C GLY A 191 -4.28 -4.85 18.85
N VAL A 192 -4.38 -5.13 17.55
CA VAL A 192 -3.30 -4.95 16.57
C VAL A 192 -3.27 -3.49 16.10
N PRO A 193 -2.16 -2.76 16.27
CA PRO A 193 -1.95 -1.48 15.61
C PRO A 193 -1.76 -1.67 14.10
N TYR A 194 -2.57 -0.98 13.30
CA TYR A 194 -2.50 -1.07 11.84
C TYR A 194 -2.81 0.26 11.16
N ARG A 195 -2.56 0.30 9.85
CA ARG A 195 -3.10 1.28 8.92
C ARG A 195 -3.65 0.50 7.76
N ALA A 196 -4.80 0.88 7.25
CA ALA A 196 -5.43 0.15 6.14
C ALA A 196 -5.94 1.13 5.11
N LYS A 197 -5.90 0.72 3.84
CA LYS A 197 -6.52 1.47 2.76
C LYS A 197 -7.32 0.55 1.87
N ILE A 198 -8.43 1.05 1.36
CA ILE A 198 -9.28 0.36 0.39
C ILE A 198 -9.61 1.28 -0.78
N LEU A 199 -9.81 0.75 -1.99
CA LEU A 199 -10.14 1.56 -3.15
C LEU A 199 -11.40 2.40 -2.92
N SER A 200 -11.27 3.70 -3.15
CA SER A 200 -12.31 4.71 -2.92
C SER A 200 -13.25 4.88 -4.12
N SER A 201 -13.02 4.20 -5.24
CA SER A 201 -13.87 4.32 -6.43
C SER A 201 -14.23 2.95 -7.01
N ARG A 202 -15.52 2.79 -7.34
CA ARG A 202 -16.07 1.59 -8.01
C ARG A 202 -15.36 1.30 -9.35
N LEU A 203 -14.89 2.34 -10.04
CA LEU A 203 -14.20 2.24 -11.33
C LEU A 203 -12.80 1.61 -11.24
N LEU A 204 -12.28 1.42 -10.03
CA LEU A 204 -10.94 0.84 -9.80
C LEU A 204 -10.98 -0.65 -9.51
N TYR A 205 -12.15 -1.26 -9.36
CA TYR A 205 -12.29 -2.71 -9.21
C TYR A 205 -12.37 -3.38 -10.60
N PRO A 206 -11.87 -4.61 -10.78
CA PRO A 206 -11.16 -5.45 -9.80
C PRO A 206 -9.68 -5.05 -9.64
N ARG A 207 -9.10 -5.27 -8.45
CA ARG A 207 -7.66 -5.08 -8.21
C ARG A 207 -7.11 -6.02 -7.13
N ARG A 208 -5.90 -6.53 -7.35
CA ARG A 208 -5.14 -7.39 -6.43
C ARG A 208 -4.67 -6.63 -5.17
N ASP A 209 -4.58 -5.31 -5.27
CA ASP A 209 -4.27 -4.39 -4.18
C ASP A 209 -5.47 -3.52 -3.78
N ALA A 210 -6.68 -4.06 -3.93
CA ALA A 210 -7.91 -3.33 -3.63
C ALA A 210 -8.01 -2.93 -2.16
N LEU A 211 -7.57 -3.80 -1.24
CA LEU A 211 -7.38 -3.52 0.18
C LEU A 211 -5.92 -3.82 0.55
N VAL A 212 -5.28 -2.90 1.27
CA VAL A 212 -3.92 -3.06 1.78
C VAL A 212 -3.87 -2.71 3.27
N VAL A 213 -3.37 -3.64 4.08
CA VAL A 213 -3.11 -3.45 5.52
C VAL A 213 -1.61 -3.31 5.74
N TYR A 214 -1.21 -2.37 6.58
CA TYR A 214 0.16 -2.06 6.96
C TYR A 214 0.37 -2.47 8.41
N LEU A 215 1.35 -3.35 8.65
CA LEU A 215 1.67 -3.93 9.94
C LEU A 215 3.15 -3.69 10.27
N ASP A 216 3.40 -3.08 11.43
CA ASP A 216 4.74 -3.01 12.03
C ASP A 216 5.22 -4.43 12.44
N ARG A 217 6.55 -4.62 12.49
CA ARG A 217 7.20 -5.93 12.69
C ARG A 217 6.65 -6.81 13.84
N PRO A 218 6.36 -6.28 15.04
CA PRO A 218 5.79 -7.09 16.12
C PRO A 218 4.43 -7.72 15.76
N TRP A 219 3.74 -7.17 14.75
CA TRP A 219 2.38 -7.52 14.38
C TRP A 219 2.26 -8.23 13.04
N TRP A 220 3.37 -8.59 12.39
CA TRP A 220 3.34 -9.38 11.16
C TRP A 220 2.53 -10.68 11.24
N PRO A 221 2.50 -11.43 12.36
CA PRO A 221 1.62 -12.60 12.47
C PRO A 221 0.14 -12.30 12.23
N ALA A 222 -0.31 -11.05 12.44
CA ALA A 222 -1.69 -10.64 12.15
C ALA A 222 -2.04 -10.67 10.66
N ALA A 223 -1.06 -10.82 9.74
CA ALA A 223 -1.33 -11.06 8.33
C ALA A 223 -2.16 -12.34 8.12
N HIS A 224 -1.97 -13.38 8.95
CA HIS A 224 -2.79 -14.59 8.91
C HIS A 224 -4.23 -14.33 9.36
N LEU A 225 -4.46 -13.44 10.32
CA LEU A 225 -5.80 -13.02 10.72
C LEU A 225 -6.53 -12.31 9.57
N VAL A 226 -5.82 -11.48 8.81
CA VAL A 226 -6.37 -10.85 7.59
C VAL A 226 -6.74 -11.92 6.56
N ALA A 227 -5.86 -12.89 6.29
CA ALA A 227 -6.12 -13.96 5.35
C ALA A 227 -7.31 -14.85 5.75
N GLU A 228 -7.42 -15.17 7.04
CA GLU A 228 -8.56 -15.92 7.57
C GLU A 228 -9.86 -15.11 7.51
N ALA A 229 -9.82 -13.82 7.85
CA ALA A 229 -11.00 -12.96 7.85
C ALA A 229 -11.63 -12.83 6.46
N VAL A 230 -10.82 -12.81 5.40
CA VAL A 230 -11.35 -12.67 4.03
C VAL A 230 -11.67 -14.01 3.36
N ARG A 231 -11.30 -15.14 3.99
CA ARG A 231 -11.55 -16.47 3.43
C ARG A 231 -13.04 -16.66 3.16
N ASP A 232 -13.33 -17.20 1.97
CA ASP A 232 -14.68 -17.50 1.48
C ASP A 232 -15.63 -16.28 1.43
N GLN A 233 -15.11 -15.04 1.57
CA GLN A 233 -15.94 -13.85 1.47
C GLN A 233 -16.31 -13.58 0.01
N PRO A 234 -17.56 -13.14 -0.27
CA PRO A 234 -17.96 -12.73 -1.61
C PRO A 234 -17.02 -11.66 -2.17
N GLY A 235 -16.67 -11.80 -3.45
CA GLY A 235 -15.80 -10.84 -4.14
C GLY A 235 -14.32 -10.94 -3.82
N LEU A 236 -13.87 -11.91 -3.01
CA LEU A 236 -12.45 -12.27 -2.97
C LEU A 236 -12.03 -12.88 -4.31
N GLY A 237 -10.93 -12.41 -4.89
CA GLY A 237 -10.32 -13.04 -6.06
C GLY A 237 -9.21 -14.01 -5.67
N GLU A 238 -8.81 -14.92 -6.56
CA GLU A 238 -7.74 -15.90 -6.27
C GLU A 238 -6.33 -15.34 -6.52
N ALA A 239 -6.19 -14.41 -7.47
CA ALA A 239 -4.89 -13.96 -7.95
C ALA A 239 -4.17 -13.01 -6.97
N THR A 240 -2.85 -13.11 -6.93
CA THR A 240 -1.95 -12.21 -6.20
C THR A 240 -1.00 -11.50 -7.18
N SER A 241 -0.32 -10.44 -6.74
CA SER A 241 0.70 -9.78 -7.57
C SER A 241 1.89 -10.71 -7.79
N VAL A 242 2.49 -10.63 -8.98
CA VAL A 242 3.74 -11.36 -9.32
C VAL A 242 4.94 -10.93 -8.46
N PHE A 243 4.85 -9.77 -7.81
CA PHE A 243 5.89 -9.23 -6.95
C PHE A 243 5.70 -9.57 -5.47
N THR A 244 4.58 -10.20 -5.09
CA THR A 244 4.23 -10.45 -3.68
C THR A 244 4.37 -11.93 -3.34
N GLU A 245 4.49 -12.25 -2.05
CA GLU A 245 4.52 -13.62 -1.54
C GLU A 245 3.09 -14.04 -1.16
N PRO A 246 2.48 -15.05 -1.80
CA PRO A 246 1.11 -15.46 -1.49
C PRO A 246 1.00 -16.04 -0.07
N LEU A 247 -0.01 -15.60 0.67
CA LEU A 247 -0.40 -16.16 1.97
C LEU A 247 -1.60 -17.10 1.84
N GLY A 248 -2.38 -16.94 0.77
CA GLY A 248 -3.54 -17.76 0.41
C GLY A 248 -4.25 -17.17 -0.83
N PRO A 249 -5.39 -17.75 -1.24
CA PRO A 249 -6.26 -17.19 -2.28
C PRO A 249 -6.46 -15.68 -2.12
N GLY A 250 -6.00 -14.90 -3.11
CA GLY A 250 -6.22 -13.45 -3.13
C GLY A 250 -5.48 -12.64 -2.08
N VAL A 251 -4.69 -13.28 -1.21
CA VAL A 251 -3.99 -12.61 -0.10
C VAL A 251 -2.50 -12.82 -0.23
N ALA A 252 -1.75 -11.74 -0.19
CA ALA A 252 -0.30 -11.77 -0.33
C ALA A 252 0.37 -10.75 0.57
N VAL A 253 1.65 -10.98 0.85
CA VAL A 253 2.46 -10.07 1.65
C VAL A 253 3.65 -9.54 0.87
N ALA A 254 4.09 -8.34 1.23
CA ALA A 254 5.37 -7.80 0.79
C ALA A 254 5.90 -6.77 1.79
N TRP A 255 7.21 -6.55 1.76
CA TRP A 255 7.89 -5.60 2.62
C TRP A 255 7.89 -4.23 1.97
N GLU A 256 7.68 -3.19 2.78
CA GLU A 256 7.82 -1.80 2.34
C GLU A 256 9.20 -1.58 1.70
N PRO A 257 9.30 -1.00 0.50
CA PRO A 257 10.59 -0.73 -0.12
C PRO A 257 11.49 0.15 0.76
N ASP A 258 12.76 -0.21 0.90
CA ASP A 258 13.78 0.52 1.67
C ASP A 258 14.80 1.25 0.78
N ASP A 259 14.39 1.57 -0.45
CA ASP A 259 15.23 2.21 -1.47
C ASP A 259 15.52 3.69 -1.14
N ALA A 260 16.80 3.98 -0.89
CA ALA A 260 17.25 5.31 -0.48
C ALA A 260 17.30 6.34 -1.63
N ARG A 261 17.21 5.90 -2.90
CA ARG A 261 17.37 6.77 -4.07
C ARG A 261 16.23 7.77 -4.15
N SER A 262 16.55 9.05 -4.40
CA SER A 262 15.56 10.14 -4.42
C SER A 262 14.44 9.92 -5.43
N ALA A 263 14.75 9.37 -6.60
CA ALA A 263 13.78 9.06 -7.65
C ALA A 263 12.77 7.96 -7.28
N MET A 264 13.09 7.15 -6.27
CA MET A 264 12.27 6.02 -5.82
C MET A 264 11.46 6.34 -4.56
N LYS A 265 11.74 7.48 -3.91
CA LYS A 265 11.01 7.93 -2.72
C LYS A 265 9.55 8.24 -3.07
N GLY A 266 8.64 7.76 -2.22
CA GLY A 266 7.20 8.01 -2.35
C GLY A 266 6.47 7.12 -3.36
N LEU A 267 7.17 6.23 -4.06
CA LEU A 267 6.52 5.20 -4.89
C LEU A 267 5.79 4.21 -4.00
N SER A 268 4.65 3.70 -4.49
CA SER A 268 4.07 2.49 -3.91
C SER A 268 4.98 1.28 -4.19
N PHE A 269 4.86 0.22 -3.38
CA PHE A 269 5.57 -1.05 -3.59
C PHE A 269 5.46 -1.56 -5.04
N GLY A 270 4.24 -1.62 -5.59
CA GLY A 270 4.05 -2.07 -6.96
C GLY A 270 4.78 -1.20 -7.97
N GLN A 271 4.72 0.13 -7.81
CA GLN A 271 5.43 1.06 -8.68
C GLN A 271 6.94 0.91 -8.55
N HIS A 272 7.45 0.68 -7.34
CA HIS A 272 8.86 0.45 -7.08
C HIS A 272 9.37 -0.80 -7.82
N ARG A 273 8.70 -1.95 -7.62
CA ARG A 273 9.07 -3.21 -8.27
C ARG A 273 8.91 -3.14 -9.80
N ALA A 274 7.83 -2.52 -10.28
CA ALA A 274 7.59 -2.32 -11.70
C ALA A 274 8.64 -1.41 -12.35
N THR A 275 9.10 -0.38 -11.64
CA THR A 275 10.17 0.53 -12.14
C THR A 275 11.50 -0.20 -12.25
N ALA A 276 11.86 -1.04 -11.27
CA ALA A 276 13.06 -1.85 -11.36
C ALA A 276 12.99 -2.84 -12.54
N LEU A 277 11.84 -3.51 -12.72
CA LEU A 277 11.65 -4.44 -13.85
C LEU A 277 11.70 -3.74 -15.21
N ALA A 278 11.02 -2.59 -15.35
CA ALA A 278 11.06 -1.80 -16.58
C ALA A 278 12.49 -1.32 -16.92
N THR A 279 13.28 -1.01 -15.89
CA THR A 279 14.69 -0.61 -16.06
C THR A 279 15.52 -1.76 -16.64
N ALA A 280 15.36 -2.97 -16.10
CA ALA A 280 16.03 -4.17 -16.61
C ALA A 280 15.61 -4.51 -18.04
N LEU A 281 14.31 -4.43 -18.35
CA LEU A 281 13.77 -4.74 -19.69
C LEU A 281 14.25 -3.79 -20.79
N LEU A 282 14.61 -2.56 -20.43
CA LEU A 282 15.09 -1.54 -21.38
C LEU A 282 16.62 -1.36 -21.37
N ALA A 283 17.34 -2.15 -20.57
CA ALA A 283 18.79 -2.08 -20.53
C ALA A 283 19.41 -2.39 -21.91
N GLU A 284 20.53 -1.73 -22.19
CA GLU A 284 21.37 -2.02 -23.35
C GLU A 284 22.55 -2.89 -22.94
N GLY A 285 22.94 -3.84 -23.80
CA GLY A 285 23.96 -4.84 -23.44
C GLY A 285 23.39 -5.96 -22.57
N ASP A 286 24.30 -6.83 -22.10
CA ASP A 286 24.13 -7.99 -21.21
C ASP A 286 22.90 -8.90 -21.41
N SER A 287 22.88 -10.03 -20.70
CA SER A 287 21.68 -10.86 -20.67
C SER A 287 20.60 -10.18 -19.82
N PHE A 288 19.32 -10.38 -20.15
CA PHE A 288 18.21 -9.86 -19.34
C PHE A 288 18.32 -10.29 -17.85
N SER A 289 18.84 -11.48 -17.58
CA SER A 289 19.05 -11.98 -16.22
C SER A 289 20.10 -11.17 -15.44
N GLU A 290 21.14 -10.66 -16.10
CA GLU A 290 22.15 -9.80 -15.48
C GLU A 290 21.55 -8.40 -15.25
N ALA A 291 20.93 -7.81 -16.27
CA ALA A 291 20.27 -6.51 -16.16
C ALA A 291 19.20 -6.48 -15.05
N LEU A 292 18.44 -7.58 -14.91
CA LEU A 292 17.45 -7.72 -13.84
C LEU A 292 18.09 -7.83 -12.46
N SER A 293 19.17 -8.59 -12.34
CA SER A 293 19.92 -8.71 -11.09
C SER A 293 20.48 -7.36 -10.65
N GLU A 294 21.06 -6.59 -11.57
CA GLU A 294 21.61 -5.27 -11.30
C GLU A 294 20.53 -4.27 -10.90
N ALA A 295 19.44 -4.19 -11.66
CA ALA A 295 18.33 -3.30 -11.36
C ALA A 295 17.68 -3.62 -10.00
N PHE A 296 17.57 -4.91 -9.64
CA PHE A 296 17.03 -5.32 -8.35
C PHE A 296 18.00 -5.03 -7.22
N ALA A 297 19.29 -5.32 -7.40
CA ALA A 297 20.33 -5.01 -6.41
C ALA A 297 20.41 -3.49 -6.12
N GLU A 298 20.39 -2.66 -7.15
CA GLU A 298 20.40 -1.20 -7.01
C GLU A 298 19.14 -0.69 -6.28
N ALA A 299 18.02 -1.39 -6.45
CA ALA A 299 16.74 -1.09 -5.81
C ALA A 299 16.55 -1.72 -4.43
N GLY A 300 17.56 -2.45 -3.92
CA GLY A 300 17.48 -3.18 -2.65
C GLY A 300 16.53 -4.37 -2.66
N ILE A 301 16.09 -4.87 -3.82
CA ILE A 301 15.13 -5.97 -3.97
C ILE A 301 15.86 -7.32 -3.85
N ASP A 302 15.29 -8.28 -3.10
CA ASP A 302 15.78 -9.66 -3.13
C ASP A 302 15.47 -10.28 -4.51
N PRO A 303 16.50 -10.64 -5.31
CA PRO A 303 16.30 -11.17 -6.67
C PRO A 303 15.54 -12.50 -6.70
N VAL A 304 15.64 -13.31 -5.64
CA VAL A 304 14.95 -14.60 -5.57
C VAL A 304 13.56 -14.45 -4.95
N ARG A 305 13.32 -13.38 -4.18
CA ARG A 305 12.02 -13.12 -3.54
C ARG A 305 11.64 -11.63 -3.67
N PRO A 306 11.06 -11.20 -4.80
CA PRO A 306 10.77 -9.80 -5.07
C PRO A 306 9.81 -9.14 -4.06
N ALA A 307 9.07 -9.93 -3.28
CA ALA A 307 8.28 -9.44 -2.17
C ALA A 307 9.12 -8.73 -1.09
N ARG A 308 10.40 -9.09 -1.00
CA ARG A 308 11.33 -8.69 0.07
C ARG A 308 12.34 -7.68 -0.42
N ASN A 309 12.91 -6.95 0.53
CA ASN A 309 14.18 -6.27 0.32
C ASN A 309 15.33 -7.23 0.69
N THR A 310 16.55 -6.95 0.24
CA THR A 310 17.74 -7.72 0.62
C THR A 310 18.03 -7.66 2.12
N SER A 311 17.57 -6.59 2.77
CA SER A 311 17.67 -6.35 4.22
C SER A 311 16.54 -6.98 5.03
N SER A 312 15.52 -7.57 4.38
CA SER A 312 14.26 -7.85 5.06
C SER A 312 14.34 -8.96 6.08
N SER A 313 13.76 -8.71 7.25
CA SER A 313 13.64 -9.72 8.31
C SER A 313 12.79 -10.90 7.83
N PRO A 314 13.05 -12.14 8.29
CA PRO A 314 12.18 -13.28 8.01
C PRO A 314 10.74 -13.02 8.43
N PHE A 315 9.80 -13.42 7.59
CA PHE A 315 8.40 -13.54 7.98
C PHE A 315 8.29 -14.66 9.02
N PRO A 316 7.54 -14.46 10.13
CA PRO A 316 7.29 -15.53 11.08
C PRO A 316 6.55 -16.69 10.41
N ASP A 317 6.83 -17.91 10.87
CA ASP A 317 6.11 -19.13 10.47
C ASP A 317 4.67 -19.15 11.05
#